data_AF-A0AAN9MKK3-F1
#
_entry.id   AF-A0AAN9MKK3-F1
#
_cell.length_a   1.000
_cell.length_b   1.000
_cell.length_c   1.000
_cell.angle_alpha   90.00
_cell.angle_beta   90.00
_cell.angle_gamma   90.00
#
_symmetry.space_group_name_H-M   'P 1'
#
loop_
_entity.id
_entity.type
_entity.pdbx_description
1 polymer ?
#
loop_
_entity_poly.entity_id
_entity_poly.type
_entity_poly.pdbx_seq_one_letter_code
_entity_poly.pdbx_strand_id
1 'polypeptide(L)'
;MKVFNFLHKEILRKRVRWVSWLAHLNRRDCRRRTQARNRPTMAASDPNKLLTKADKLTTLSLTRWSADWKSATALYEQAANGFRVGRNYEKAKIAYEKASKGQEMLSSPWDAAKHMESAAALAKDLSNWQEVGDFYRRASELYMECGRPQPASDALAKAARALEDSLPEEAIQLYTDACTILEDDGREQMAFDLYRAATNVYIKLEKYTDAASFLLRLGLAADKCNATNSQSKAYLSAIVIYLYAHDFKQAEKCYNDCSQVDAFLKSDQNRCASKLLAAYTDGDVEEIKRIAQSSGISHLDHVIIKLARKLPTGDVSAFKANNAAEEDDDPLDEDDLT
;
A
#
# COMPACT_ATOMS: atom_id res chain seq x y z
N MET A 1 55.74 -10.03 -9.19
CA MET A 1 55.36 -9.27 -10.42
C MET A 1 54.66 -10.10 -11.51
N LYS A 2 54.94 -11.39 -11.70
CA LYS A 2 54.30 -12.22 -12.77
C LYS A 2 52.82 -12.61 -12.51
N VAL A 3 52.42 -12.80 -11.26
CA VAL A 3 51.04 -13.21 -10.89
C VAL A 3 50.01 -12.10 -11.12
N PHE A 4 50.39 -10.84 -10.89
CA PHE A 4 49.50 -9.69 -11.06
C PHE A 4 49.13 -9.45 -12.54
N ASN A 5 50.09 -9.66 -13.45
CA ASN A 5 49.86 -9.57 -14.89
C ASN A 5 48.96 -10.70 -15.44
N PHE A 6 48.99 -11.88 -14.81
CA PHE A 6 48.10 -12.98 -15.18
C PHE A 6 46.67 -12.69 -14.74
N LEU A 7 46.46 -12.26 -13.48
CA LEU A 7 45.15 -11.89 -12.95
C LEU A 7 44.49 -10.75 -13.75
N HIS A 8 45.28 -9.73 -14.12
CA HIS A 8 44.78 -8.59 -14.88
C HIS A 8 44.33 -8.98 -16.30
N LYS A 9 45.06 -9.87 -16.98
CA LYS A 9 44.67 -10.42 -18.29
C LYS A 9 43.40 -11.28 -18.21
N GLU A 10 43.23 -12.04 -17.13
CA GLU A 10 42.06 -12.88 -16.90
C GLU A 10 40.79 -12.03 -16.67
N ILE A 11 40.92 -10.93 -15.90
CA ILE A 11 39.83 -9.97 -15.64
C ILE A 11 39.43 -9.26 -16.94
N LEU A 12 40.39 -8.84 -17.76
CA LEU A 12 40.13 -8.22 -19.07
C LEU A 12 39.40 -9.19 -20.01
N ARG A 13 39.83 -10.47 -20.08
CA ARG A 13 39.13 -11.50 -20.87
C ARG A 13 37.70 -11.73 -20.41
N LYS A 14 37.46 -11.77 -19.10
CA LYS A 14 36.11 -11.91 -18.54
C LYS A 14 35.24 -10.70 -18.88
N ARG A 15 35.77 -9.47 -18.79
CA ARG A 15 35.06 -8.24 -19.19
C ARG A 15 34.67 -8.23 -20.67
N VAL A 16 35.58 -8.61 -21.57
CA VAL A 16 35.28 -8.68 -23.02
C VAL A 16 34.20 -9.70 -23.32
N ARG A 17 34.24 -10.89 -22.67
CA ARG A 17 33.17 -11.89 -22.78
C ARG A 17 31.82 -11.36 -22.27
N TRP A 18 31.82 -10.63 -21.16
CA TRP A 18 30.60 -10.07 -20.58
C TRP A 18 29.95 -9.00 -21.46
N VAL A 19 30.76 -8.10 -22.04
CA VAL A 19 30.28 -7.08 -22.99
C VAL A 19 29.75 -7.73 -24.27
N SER A 20 30.42 -8.76 -24.78
CA SER A 20 29.93 -9.52 -25.95
C SER A 20 28.62 -10.25 -25.67
N TRP A 21 28.44 -10.77 -24.44
CA TRP A 21 27.21 -11.45 -24.03
C TRP A 21 26.04 -10.47 -23.88
N LEU A 22 26.27 -9.30 -23.27
CA LEU A 22 25.30 -8.20 -23.20
C LEU A 22 24.86 -7.71 -24.58
N ALA A 23 25.80 -7.52 -25.51
CA ALA A 23 25.48 -7.14 -26.88
C ALA A 23 24.64 -8.21 -27.60
N HIS A 24 24.87 -9.49 -27.30
CA HIS A 24 24.07 -10.60 -27.84
C HIS A 24 22.66 -10.65 -27.25
N LEU A 25 22.50 -10.39 -25.95
CA LEU A 25 21.19 -10.27 -25.31
C LEU A 25 20.39 -9.11 -25.92
N ASN A 26 21.01 -7.94 -26.06
CA ASN A 26 20.34 -6.75 -26.58
C ASN A 26 19.90 -6.93 -28.05
N ARG A 27 20.70 -7.61 -28.88
CA ARG A 27 20.29 -7.98 -30.25
C ARG A 27 19.16 -9.01 -30.29
N ARG A 28 19.12 -9.96 -29.36
CA ARG A 28 18.01 -10.93 -29.25
C ARG A 28 16.71 -10.25 -28.81
N ASP A 29 16.78 -9.32 -27.87
CA ASP A 29 15.63 -8.54 -27.42
C ASP A 29 15.12 -7.59 -28.50
N CYS A 30 16.02 -6.94 -29.22
CA CYS A 30 15.66 -6.09 -30.34
C CYS A 30 14.98 -6.91 -31.45
N ARG A 31 15.53 -8.09 -31.81
CA ARG A 31 14.88 -9.02 -32.76
C ARG A 31 13.52 -9.51 -32.27
N ARG A 32 13.36 -9.86 -30.99
CA ARG A 32 12.06 -10.24 -30.42
C ARG A 32 11.05 -9.09 -30.51
N ARG A 33 11.44 -7.85 -30.22
CA ARG A 33 10.60 -6.65 -30.41
C ARG A 33 10.24 -6.41 -31.88
N THR A 34 11.16 -6.70 -32.81
CA THR A 34 10.89 -6.53 -34.25
C THR A 34 9.97 -7.65 -34.79
N GLN A 35 10.16 -8.89 -34.34
CA GLN A 35 9.29 -10.03 -34.67
C GLN A 35 7.89 -9.91 -34.05
N ALA A 36 7.76 -9.30 -32.86
CA ALA A 36 6.47 -8.99 -32.27
C ALA A 36 5.71 -7.89 -33.04
N ARG A 37 6.44 -6.92 -33.65
CA ARG A 37 5.86 -5.88 -34.51
C ARG A 37 5.43 -6.37 -35.89
N ASN A 38 6.08 -7.42 -36.42
CA ASN A 38 5.86 -7.91 -37.80
C ASN A 38 5.09 -9.24 -37.89
N ARG A 39 4.38 -9.66 -36.84
CA ARG A 39 3.40 -10.75 -37.01
C ARG A 39 2.25 -10.23 -37.87
N PRO A 40 1.86 -10.94 -38.95
CA PRO A 40 0.64 -10.60 -39.66
C PRO A 40 -0.52 -10.70 -38.67
N THR A 41 -1.18 -9.59 -38.40
CA THR A 41 -2.47 -9.56 -37.72
C THR A 41 -3.42 -10.37 -38.59
N MET A 42 -3.79 -11.57 -38.15
CA MET A 42 -5.01 -12.21 -38.65
C MET A 42 -6.08 -11.12 -38.64
N ALA A 43 -6.76 -10.90 -39.76
CA ALA A 43 -7.73 -9.82 -39.92
C ALA A 43 -8.65 -9.81 -38.69
N ALA A 44 -8.36 -8.91 -37.74
CA ALA A 44 -9.08 -8.88 -36.49
C ALA A 44 -10.48 -8.44 -36.86
N SER A 45 -11.46 -9.31 -36.65
CA SER A 45 -12.86 -8.99 -36.89
C SER A 45 -13.16 -7.66 -36.18
N ASP A 46 -13.81 -6.73 -36.89
CA ASP A 46 -14.13 -5.39 -36.39
C ASP A 46 -14.73 -5.48 -34.97
N PRO A 47 -14.07 -4.89 -33.95
CA PRO A 47 -14.52 -4.98 -32.57
C PRO A 47 -15.97 -4.51 -32.36
N ASN A 48 -16.44 -3.55 -33.16
CA ASN A 48 -17.84 -3.10 -33.09
C ASN A 48 -18.80 -4.19 -33.56
N LYS A 49 -18.45 -4.93 -34.62
CA LYS A 49 -19.26 -6.06 -35.11
C LYS A 49 -19.29 -7.20 -34.10
N LEU A 50 -18.16 -7.48 -33.44
CA LEU A 50 -18.09 -8.47 -32.37
C LEU A 50 -19.00 -8.08 -31.20
N LEU A 51 -18.94 -6.81 -30.78
CA LEU A 51 -19.80 -6.28 -29.71
C LEU A 51 -21.28 -6.40 -30.05
N THR A 52 -21.71 -5.95 -31.24
CA THR A 52 -23.11 -6.07 -31.67
C THR A 52 -23.56 -7.53 -31.79
N LYS A 53 -22.68 -8.44 -32.21
CA LYS A 53 -22.98 -9.87 -32.27
C LYS A 53 -23.18 -10.44 -30.86
N ALA A 54 -22.31 -10.08 -29.92
CA ALA A 54 -22.42 -10.48 -28.52
C ALA A 54 -23.70 -9.92 -27.87
N ASP A 55 -24.01 -8.64 -28.07
CA ASP A 55 -25.24 -8.00 -27.57
C ASP A 55 -26.46 -8.77 -28.07
N LYS A 56 -26.52 -9.05 -29.37
CA LYS A 56 -27.59 -9.87 -29.95
C LYS A 56 -27.71 -11.21 -29.25
N LEU A 57 -26.63 -11.91 -28.90
CA LEU A 57 -26.65 -13.21 -28.21
C LEU A 57 -27.20 -13.14 -26.78
N THR A 58 -27.06 -11.99 -26.12
CA THR A 58 -27.57 -11.77 -24.76
C THR A 58 -29.01 -11.24 -24.73
N THR A 59 -29.50 -10.63 -25.82
CA THR A 59 -30.87 -10.11 -25.88
C THR A 59 -31.87 -11.21 -26.22
N LEU A 60 -32.90 -11.35 -25.38
CA LEU A 60 -34.05 -12.22 -25.64
C LEU A 60 -34.90 -11.65 -26.78
N SER A 61 -35.49 -12.53 -27.59
CA SER A 61 -36.35 -12.15 -28.71
C SER A 61 -37.43 -13.21 -28.92
N LEU A 62 -38.47 -12.91 -29.71
CA LEU A 62 -39.57 -13.87 -29.97
C LEU A 62 -39.10 -15.25 -30.47
N THR A 63 -37.95 -15.32 -31.13
CA THR A 63 -37.35 -16.58 -31.62
C THR A 63 -36.23 -17.12 -30.72
N ARG A 64 -35.89 -16.47 -29.61
CA ARG A 64 -34.79 -16.84 -28.71
C ARG A 64 -35.13 -16.51 -27.26
N TRP A 65 -35.44 -17.59 -26.55
CA TRP A 65 -36.01 -17.58 -25.20
C TRP A 65 -34.93 -17.77 -24.13
N SER A 66 -33.67 -17.95 -24.52
CA SER A 66 -32.51 -18.00 -23.64
C SER A 66 -31.35 -17.20 -24.21
N ALA A 67 -30.54 -16.61 -23.33
CA ALA A 67 -29.32 -15.91 -23.68
C ALA A 67 -28.15 -16.89 -23.78
N ASP A 68 -27.37 -16.81 -24.86
CA ASP A 68 -26.13 -17.60 -25.01
C ASP A 68 -24.95 -16.82 -24.42
N TRP A 69 -24.86 -16.84 -23.09
CA TRP A 69 -23.79 -16.17 -22.36
C TRP A 69 -22.41 -16.72 -22.69
N LYS A 70 -22.28 -18.03 -22.95
CA LYS A 70 -20.99 -18.66 -23.25
C LYS A 70 -20.38 -18.07 -24.53
N SER A 71 -21.16 -18.02 -25.61
CA SER A 71 -20.69 -17.43 -26.87
C SER A 71 -20.56 -15.91 -26.79
N ALA A 72 -21.48 -15.23 -26.08
CA ALA A 72 -21.44 -13.79 -25.94
C ALA A 72 -20.20 -13.31 -25.17
N THR A 73 -19.87 -13.94 -24.04
CA THR A 73 -18.70 -13.61 -23.20
C THR A 73 -17.40 -13.67 -24.02
N ALA A 74 -17.19 -14.76 -24.77
CA ALA A 74 -16.01 -14.90 -25.62
C ALA A 74 -15.91 -13.81 -26.70
N LEU A 75 -17.05 -13.35 -27.23
CA LEU A 75 -17.09 -12.25 -28.19
C LEU A 75 -16.84 -10.88 -27.54
N TYR A 76 -17.37 -10.64 -26.33
CA TYR A 76 -17.08 -9.44 -25.55
C TYR A 76 -15.59 -9.33 -25.24
N GLU A 77 -14.95 -10.42 -24.80
CA GLU A 77 -13.51 -10.45 -24.53
C GLU A 77 -12.66 -10.16 -25.78
N GLN A 78 -13.04 -10.73 -26.93
CA GLN A 78 -12.37 -10.45 -28.21
C GLN A 78 -12.55 -8.99 -28.63
N ALA A 79 -13.77 -8.44 -28.49
CA ALA A 79 -14.05 -7.04 -28.77
C ALA A 79 -13.25 -6.11 -27.84
N ALA A 80 -13.21 -6.40 -26.54
CA ALA A 80 -12.47 -5.62 -25.56
C ALA A 80 -10.97 -5.56 -25.89
N ASN A 81 -10.36 -6.70 -26.22
CA ASN A 81 -8.97 -6.75 -26.66
C ASN A 81 -8.75 -5.98 -27.97
N GLY A 82 -9.66 -6.08 -28.93
CA GLY A 82 -9.59 -5.33 -30.19
C GLY A 82 -9.68 -3.81 -29.97
N PHE A 83 -10.60 -3.34 -29.14
CA PHE A 83 -10.73 -1.92 -28.78
C PHE A 83 -9.50 -1.43 -28.02
N ARG A 84 -8.94 -2.23 -27.12
CA ARG A 84 -7.71 -1.90 -26.38
C ARG A 84 -6.51 -1.73 -27.31
N VAL A 85 -6.33 -2.62 -28.28
CA VAL A 85 -5.29 -2.49 -29.32
C VAL A 85 -5.53 -1.23 -30.18
N GLY A 86 -6.79 -0.94 -30.50
CA GLY A 86 -7.19 0.28 -31.20
C GLY A 86 -7.17 1.55 -30.35
N ARG A 87 -6.71 1.50 -29.09
CA ARG A 87 -6.69 2.61 -28.12
C ARG A 87 -8.06 3.26 -27.87
N ASN A 88 -9.14 2.55 -28.14
CA ASN A 88 -10.47 2.97 -27.75
C ASN A 88 -10.78 2.41 -26.36
N TYR A 89 -10.18 3.01 -25.34
CA TYR A 89 -10.25 2.49 -23.97
C TYR A 89 -11.66 2.52 -23.40
N GLU A 90 -12.49 3.50 -23.76
CA GLU A 90 -13.89 3.59 -23.31
C GLU A 90 -14.70 2.37 -23.78
N LYS A 91 -14.64 2.04 -25.07
CA LYS A 91 -15.34 0.85 -25.59
C LYS A 91 -14.72 -0.46 -25.08
N ALA A 92 -13.41 -0.49 -24.87
CA ALA A 92 -12.75 -1.66 -24.30
C ALA A 92 -13.22 -1.93 -22.86
N LYS A 93 -13.34 -0.88 -22.04
CA LYS A 93 -13.84 -0.92 -20.66
C LYS A 93 -15.26 -1.50 -20.61
N ILE A 94 -16.18 -0.90 -21.36
CA ILE A 94 -17.58 -1.37 -21.46
C ILE A 94 -17.65 -2.83 -21.93
N ALA A 95 -16.79 -3.24 -22.88
CA ALA A 95 -16.75 -4.61 -23.35
C ALA A 95 -16.25 -5.59 -22.27
N TYR A 96 -15.25 -5.22 -21.46
CA TYR A 96 -14.82 -6.02 -20.31
C TYR A 96 -15.90 -6.10 -19.22
N GLU A 97 -16.64 -5.03 -18.96
CA GLU A 97 -17.77 -5.07 -18.01
C GLU A 97 -18.84 -6.06 -18.46
N LYS A 98 -19.19 -6.05 -19.75
CA LYS A 98 -20.11 -7.04 -20.34
C LYS A 98 -19.55 -8.46 -20.28
N ALA A 99 -18.25 -8.64 -20.51
CA ALA A 99 -17.58 -9.93 -20.38
C ALA A 99 -17.64 -10.44 -18.93
N SER A 100 -17.39 -9.58 -17.94
CA SER A 100 -17.52 -9.93 -16.52
C SER A 100 -18.92 -10.41 -16.18
N LYS A 101 -19.94 -9.63 -16.55
CA LYS A 101 -21.34 -10.02 -16.34
C LYS A 101 -21.65 -11.36 -16.99
N GLY A 102 -21.11 -11.58 -18.19
CA GLY A 102 -21.23 -12.87 -18.87
C GLY A 102 -20.59 -14.02 -18.10
N GLN A 103 -19.42 -13.83 -17.47
CA GLN A 103 -18.78 -14.83 -16.61
C GLN A 103 -19.59 -15.10 -15.33
N GLU A 104 -20.20 -14.08 -14.73
CA GLU A 104 -21.11 -14.24 -13.58
C GLU A 104 -22.33 -15.10 -13.95
N MET A 105 -22.93 -14.85 -15.12
CA MET A 105 -24.05 -15.65 -15.63
C MET A 105 -23.67 -17.10 -15.95
N LEU A 106 -22.38 -17.38 -16.13
CA LEU A 106 -21.82 -18.72 -16.32
C LEU A 106 -21.31 -19.34 -15.01
N SER A 107 -21.56 -18.69 -13.87
CA SER A 107 -21.08 -19.11 -12.56
C SER A 107 -19.55 -19.21 -12.47
N SER A 108 -18.82 -18.32 -13.15
CA SER A 108 -17.36 -18.15 -13.02
C SER A 108 -16.98 -16.79 -12.41
N PRO A 109 -17.19 -16.59 -11.09
CA PRO A 109 -16.88 -15.33 -10.41
C PRO A 109 -15.39 -14.97 -10.46
N TRP A 110 -14.49 -15.96 -10.53
CA TRP A 110 -13.06 -15.72 -10.65
C TRP A 110 -12.69 -15.02 -11.96
N ASP A 111 -13.22 -15.51 -13.09
CA ASP A 111 -12.96 -14.90 -14.40
C ASP A 111 -13.67 -13.55 -14.53
N ALA A 112 -14.85 -13.40 -13.91
CA ALA A 112 -15.54 -12.13 -13.79
C ALA A 112 -14.67 -11.07 -13.08
N ALA A 113 -14.07 -11.43 -11.94
CA ALA A 113 -13.17 -10.55 -11.20
C ALA A 113 -11.97 -10.10 -12.05
N LYS A 114 -11.41 -10.99 -12.88
CA LYS A 114 -10.30 -10.66 -13.79
C LYS A 114 -10.71 -9.66 -14.88
N HIS A 115 -11.94 -9.75 -15.37
CA HIS A 115 -12.47 -8.76 -16.32
C HIS A 115 -12.74 -7.42 -15.65
N MET A 116 -13.22 -7.41 -14.40
CA MET A 116 -13.34 -6.19 -13.60
C MET A 116 -11.98 -5.52 -13.36
N GLU A 117 -10.93 -6.27 -12.99
CA GLU A 117 -9.58 -5.70 -12.88
C GLU A 117 -9.08 -5.13 -14.22
N SER A 118 -9.47 -5.73 -15.34
CA SER A 118 -9.12 -5.25 -16.69
C SER A 118 -9.88 -3.97 -17.05
N ALA A 119 -11.15 -3.85 -16.67
CA ALA A 119 -11.93 -2.62 -16.80
C ALA A 119 -11.36 -1.50 -15.92
N ALA A 120 -10.98 -1.80 -14.67
CA ALA A 120 -10.34 -0.86 -13.75
C ALA A 120 -9.03 -0.29 -14.32
N ALA A 121 -8.19 -1.15 -14.92
CA ALA A 121 -6.95 -0.69 -15.56
C ALA A 121 -7.21 0.30 -16.71
N LEU A 122 -8.27 0.10 -17.48
CA LEU A 122 -8.66 1.01 -18.56
C LEU A 122 -9.29 2.30 -18.03
N ALA A 123 -10.12 2.23 -16.98
CA ALA A 123 -10.66 3.40 -16.30
C ALA A 123 -9.54 4.30 -15.75
N LYS A 124 -8.47 3.68 -15.24
CA LYS A 124 -7.26 4.39 -14.81
C LYS A 124 -6.58 5.10 -15.99
N ASP A 125 -6.40 4.44 -17.13
CA ASP A 125 -5.81 5.06 -18.33
C ASP A 125 -6.66 6.23 -18.87
N LEU A 126 -7.97 6.23 -18.59
CA LEU A 126 -8.91 7.30 -18.89
C LEU A 126 -8.97 8.39 -17.81
N SER A 127 -8.28 8.21 -16.68
CA SER A 127 -8.36 9.08 -15.49
C SER A 127 -9.76 9.15 -14.86
N ASN A 128 -10.59 8.12 -15.05
CA ASN A 128 -11.90 7.98 -14.41
C ASN A 128 -11.73 7.35 -13.01
N TRP A 129 -11.24 8.14 -12.06
CA TRP A 129 -10.83 7.63 -10.74
C TRP A 129 -11.95 6.95 -9.95
N GLN A 130 -13.18 7.48 -9.98
CA GLN A 130 -14.32 6.86 -9.31
C GLN A 130 -14.59 5.44 -9.82
N GLU A 131 -14.61 5.26 -11.15
CA GLU A 131 -14.81 3.95 -11.77
C GLU A 131 -13.67 2.96 -11.43
N VAL A 132 -12.43 3.44 -11.26
CA VAL A 132 -11.31 2.58 -10.80
C VAL A 132 -11.64 1.97 -9.45
N GLY A 133 -12.11 2.78 -8.50
CA GLY A 133 -12.54 2.32 -7.18
C GLY A 133 -13.66 1.28 -7.29
N ASP A 134 -14.72 1.61 -8.03
CA ASP A 134 -15.89 0.74 -8.18
C ASP A 134 -15.57 -0.61 -8.83
N PHE A 135 -14.79 -0.63 -9.91
CA PHE A 135 -14.42 -1.88 -10.57
C PHE A 135 -13.54 -2.77 -9.70
N TYR A 136 -12.60 -2.21 -8.96
CA TYR A 136 -11.78 -3.00 -8.04
C TYR A 136 -12.54 -3.48 -6.80
N ARG A 137 -13.51 -2.71 -6.28
CA ARG A 137 -14.43 -3.20 -5.24
C ARG A 137 -15.23 -4.38 -5.75
N ARG A 138 -15.80 -4.28 -6.96
CA ARG A 138 -16.53 -5.41 -7.56
C ARG A 138 -15.64 -6.63 -7.77
N ALA A 139 -14.39 -6.43 -8.22
CA ALA A 139 -13.42 -7.52 -8.32
C ALA A 139 -13.14 -8.16 -6.95
N SER A 140 -12.99 -7.36 -5.89
CA SER A 140 -12.78 -7.84 -4.53
C SER A 140 -13.95 -8.70 -4.03
N GLU A 141 -15.19 -8.24 -4.21
CA GLU A 141 -16.40 -9.00 -3.87
C GLU A 141 -16.43 -10.36 -4.57
N LEU A 142 -16.16 -10.39 -5.88
CA LEU A 142 -16.13 -11.62 -6.68
C LEU A 142 -15.01 -12.57 -6.22
N TYR A 143 -13.85 -12.05 -5.81
CA TYR A 143 -12.79 -12.88 -5.20
C TYR A 143 -13.20 -13.43 -3.83
N MET A 144 -13.93 -12.67 -3.03
CA MET A 144 -14.48 -13.14 -1.76
C MET A 144 -15.53 -14.25 -1.97
N GLU A 145 -16.40 -14.11 -2.97
CA GLU A 145 -17.35 -15.17 -3.37
C GLU A 145 -16.63 -16.47 -3.75
N CYS A 146 -15.42 -16.38 -4.31
CA CYS A 146 -14.57 -17.54 -4.61
C CYS A 146 -13.88 -18.15 -3.37
N GLY A 147 -14.03 -17.56 -2.18
CA GLY A 147 -13.24 -17.90 -0.99
C GLY A 147 -11.74 -17.62 -1.21
N ARG A 148 -11.41 -16.47 -1.83
CA ARG A 148 -10.04 -16.04 -2.14
C ARG A 148 -9.77 -14.65 -1.56
N PRO A 149 -9.59 -14.54 -0.22
CA PRO A 149 -9.44 -13.25 0.46
C PRO A 149 -8.15 -12.51 0.08
N GLN A 150 -7.05 -13.21 -0.16
CA GLN A 150 -5.81 -12.54 -0.59
C GLN A 150 -5.97 -11.81 -1.95
N PRO A 151 -6.45 -12.45 -3.03
CA PRO A 151 -6.76 -11.72 -4.27
C PRO A 151 -7.76 -10.57 -4.11
N ALA A 152 -8.72 -10.69 -3.19
CA ALA A 152 -9.67 -9.63 -2.88
C ALA A 152 -8.97 -8.40 -2.28
N SER A 153 -8.16 -8.61 -1.22
CA SER A 153 -7.32 -7.58 -0.61
C SER A 153 -6.35 -6.95 -1.62
N ASP A 154 -5.70 -7.76 -2.46
CA ASP A 154 -4.79 -7.28 -3.51
C ASP A 154 -5.49 -6.36 -4.52
N ALA A 155 -6.75 -6.64 -4.87
CA ALA A 155 -7.55 -5.81 -5.77
C ALA A 155 -7.84 -4.43 -5.14
N LEU A 156 -8.29 -4.41 -3.88
CA LEU A 156 -8.51 -3.15 -3.13
C LEU A 156 -7.22 -2.36 -2.96
N ALA A 157 -6.10 -3.02 -2.66
CA ALA A 157 -4.80 -2.36 -2.53
C ALA A 157 -4.32 -1.75 -3.85
N LYS A 158 -4.62 -2.37 -5.00
CA LYS A 158 -4.34 -1.76 -6.33
C LYS A 158 -5.19 -0.52 -6.57
N ALA A 159 -6.46 -0.54 -6.17
CA ALA A 159 -7.36 0.61 -6.25
C ALA A 159 -6.84 1.75 -5.38
N ALA A 160 -6.54 1.48 -4.11
CA ALA A 160 -6.03 2.46 -3.16
C ALA A 160 -4.77 3.17 -3.70
N ARG A 161 -3.78 2.41 -4.18
CA ARG A 161 -2.56 2.95 -4.82
C ARG A 161 -2.83 3.84 -6.03
N ALA A 162 -3.86 3.53 -6.81
CA ALA A 162 -4.23 4.35 -7.96
C ALA A 162 -4.93 5.65 -7.55
N LEU A 163 -5.56 5.68 -6.38
CA LEU A 163 -6.37 6.79 -5.89
C LEU A 163 -5.63 7.72 -4.92
N GLU A 164 -4.46 7.34 -4.39
CA GLU A 164 -3.74 8.11 -3.36
C GLU A 164 -3.55 9.61 -3.68
N ASP A 165 -3.36 9.97 -4.94
CA ASP A 165 -3.13 11.36 -5.33
C ASP A 165 -4.41 12.10 -5.75
N SER A 166 -5.44 11.37 -6.20
CA SER A 166 -6.67 11.97 -6.77
C SER A 166 -7.86 11.93 -5.80
N LEU A 167 -8.02 10.83 -5.05
CA LEU A 167 -9.09 10.58 -4.08
C LEU A 167 -8.50 9.95 -2.80
N PRO A 168 -7.68 10.69 -2.03
CA PRO A 168 -6.90 10.13 -0.92
C PRO A 168 -7.75 9.58 0.23
N GLU A 169 -8.89 10.18 0.53
CA GLU A 169 -9.87 9.66 1.51
C GLU A 169 -10.42 8.29 1.10
N GLU A 170 -10.73 8.12 -0.19
CA GLU A 170 -11.21 6.85 -0.73
C GLU A 170 -10.10 5.80 -0.73
N ALA A 171 -8.86 6.20 -1.02
CA ALA A 171 -7.70 5.32 -0.93
C ALA A 171 -7.48 4.78 0.49
N ILE A 172 -7.67 5.62 1.51
CA ILE A 172 -7.60 5.20 2.93
C ILE A 172 -8.67 4.15 3.25
N GLN A 173 -9.91 4.36 2.80
CA GLN A 173 -10.98 3.39 3.01
C GLN A 173 -10.64 2.04 2.36
N LEU A 174 -10.18 2.06 1.11
CA LEU A 174 -9.80 0.86 0.37
C LEU A 174 -8.62 0.12 1.02
N TYR A 175 -7.60 0.82 1.52
CA TYR A 175 -6.54 0.19 2.30
C TYR A 175 -7.05 -0.42 3.60
N THR A 176 -7.95 0.27 4.29
CA THR A 176 -8.55 -0.22 5.54
C THR A 176 -9.35 -1.49 5.30
N ASP A 177 -10.17 -1.52 4.26
CA ASP A 177 -10.94 -2.71 3.85
C ASP A 177 -10.00 -3.86 3.45
N ALA A 178 -8.92 -3.56 2.72
CA ALA A 178 -7.91 -4.54 2.33
C ALA A 178 -7.18 -5.15 3.54
N CYS A 179 -6.87 -4.35 4.57
CA CYS A 179 -6.34 -4.84 5.84
C CYS A 179 -7.36 -5.76 6.53
N THR A 180 -8.61 -5.33 6.68
CA THR A 180 -9.66 -6.10 7.35
C THR A 180 -9.86 -7.47 6.71
N ILE A 181 -9.88 -7.56 5.37
CA ILE A 181 -9.98 -8.86 4.66
C ILE A 181 -8.85 -9.83 5.05
N LEU A 182 -7.62 -9.34 5.20
CA LEU A 182 -6.48 -10.18 5.58
C LEU A 182 -6.47 -10.53 7.05
N GLU A 183 -6.95 -9.62 7.91
CA GLU A 183 -7.10 -9.88 9.35
C GLU A 183 -8.15 -10.95 9.61
N ASP A 184 -9.29 -10.89 8.92
CA ASP A 184 -10.37 -11.87 9.04
C ASP A 184 -9.93 -13.26 8.52
N ASP A 185 -9.00 -13.32 7.56
CA ASP A 185 -8.39 -14.58 7.06
C ASP A 185 -7.22 -15.08 7.95
N GLY A 186 -6.88 -14.38 9.04
CA GLY A 186 -5.76 -14.72 9.93
C GLY A 186 -4.38 -14.57 9.26
N ARG A 187 -4.26 -13.67 8.28
CA ARG A 187 -3.02 -13.35 7.56
C ARG A 187 -2.57 -11.92 7.83
N GLU A 188 -2.63 -11.49 9.09
CA GLU A 188 -2.30 -10.13 9.52
C GLU A 188 -0.93 -9.66 9.03
N GLN A 189 0.06 -10.55 8.97
CA GLN A 189 1.41 -10.23 8.48
C GLN A 189 1.40 -9.66 7.06
N MET A 190 0.46 -10.11 6.21
CA MET A 190 0.34 -9.63 4.83
C MET A 190 -0.23 -8.21 4.75
N ALA A 191 -0.93 -7.75 5.79
CA ALA A 191 -1.51 -6.41 5.85
C ALA A 191 -0.49 -5.33 6.24
N PHE A 192 0.72 -5.69 6.71
CA PHE A 192 1.68 -4.71 7.24
C PHE A 192 2.07 -3.63 6.23
N ASP A 193 2.25 -3.99 4.96
CA ASP A 193 2.60 -3.02 3.93
C ASP A 193 1.41 -2.12 3.55
N LEU A 194 0.18 -2.62 3.70
CA LEU A 194 -1.05 -1.84 3.51
C LEU A 194 -1.22 -0.82 4.64
N TYR A 195 -0.92 -1.22 5.88
CA TYR A 195 -0.85 -0.31 7.03
C TYR A 195 0.09 0.86 6.78
N ARG A 196 1.33 0.57 6.40
CA ARG A 196 2.34 1.59 6.09
C ARG A 196 1.92 2.49 4.94
N ALA A 197 1.32 1.93 3.89
CA ALA A 197 0.85 2.70 2.75
C ALA A 197 -0.26 3.68 3.15
N ALA A 198 -1.30 3.23 3.86
CA ALA A 198 -2.36 4.10 4.36
C ALA A 198 -1.85 5.15 5.35
N THR A 199 -0.93 4.79 6.27
CA THR A 199 -0.29 5.76 7.17
C THR A 199 0.39 6.89 6.38
N ASN A 200 1.06 6.58 5.26
CA ASN A 200 1.64 7.60 4.41
C ASN A 200 0.58 8.54 3.81
N VAL A 201 -0.59 8.02 3.44
CA VAL A 201 -1.71 8.85 2.94
C VAL A 201 -2.27 9.72 4.07
N TYR A 202 -2.51 9.19 5.26
CA TYR A 202 -2.95 9.99 6.41
C TYR A 202 -1.97 11.14 6.72
N ILE A 203 -0.67 10.87 6.70
CA ILE A 203 0.36 11.90 6.94
C ILE A 203 0.37 12.95 5.82
N LYS A 204 0.20 12.56 4.55
CA LYS A 204 0.05 13.52 3.44
C LYS A 204 -1.15 14.45 3.63
N LEU A 205 -2.22 13.95 4.23
CA LEU A 205 -3.44 14.72 4.54
C LEU A 205 -3.37 15.47 5.88
N GLU A 206 -2.22 15.41 6.57
CA GLU A 206 -2.03 16.01 7.91
C GLU A 206 -3.00 15.47 8.98
N LYS A 207 -3.57 14.29 8.75
CA LYS A 207 -4.43 13.56 9.70
C LYS A 207 -3.57 12.73 10.65
N TYR A 208 -2.78 13.41 11.47
CA TYR A 208 -1.75 12.78 12.32
C TYR A 208 -2.32 11.84 13.39
N THR A 209 -3.44 12.21 14.02
CA THR A 209 -4.09 11.37 15.03
C THR A 209 -4.54 10.03 14.43
N ASP A 210 -5.19 10.08 13.27
CA ASP A 210 -5.65 8.88 12.55
C ASP A 210 -4.45 8.04 12.09
N ALA A 211 -3.38 8.67 11.62
CA ALA A 211 -2.14 7.98 11.23
C ALA A 211 -1.53 7.18 12.41
N ALA A 212 -1.49 7.79 13.60
CA ALA A 212 -1.00 7.16 14.81
C ALA A 212 -1.91 6.00 15.25
N SER A 213 -3.23 6.20 15.26
CA SER A 213 -4.20 5.12 15.53
C SER A 213 -4.05 3.95 14.56
N PHE A 214 -3.81 4.23 13.27
CA PHE A 214 -3.60 3.20 12.26
C PHE A 214 -2.31 2.40 12.48
N LEU A 215 -1.23 3.06 12.92
CA LEU A 215 0.00 2.38 13.34
C LEU A 215 -0.16 1.56 14.63
N LEU A 216 -1.00 1.99 15.56
CA LEU A 216 -1.33 1.18 16.73
C LEU A 216 -2.07 -0.10 16.32
N ARG A 217 -2.99 -0.02 15.35
CA ARG A 217 -3.63 -1.20 14.75
C ARG A 217 -2.61 -2.13 14.09
N LEU A 218 -1.63 -1.59 13.36
CA LEU A 218 -0.48 -2.37 12.87
C LEU A 218 0.29 -3.07 14.01
N GLY A 219 0.52 -2.38 15.12
CA GLY A 219 1.18 -2.98 16.29
C GLY A 219 0.41 -4.17 16.86
N LEU A 220 -0.92 -4.08 16.96
CA LEU A 220 -1.79 -5.18 17.37
C LEU A 220 -1.79 -6.34 16.36
N ALA A 221 -1.84 -6.03 15.07
CA ALA A 221 -1.72 -7.03 14.00
C ALA A 221 -0.35 -7.75 14.06
N ALA A 222 0.72 -7.00 14.37
CA ALA A 222 2.06 -7.55 14.52
C ALA A 222 2.21 -8.46 15.75
N ASP A 223 1.53 -8.13 16.85
CA ASP A 223 1.48 -8.96 18.05
C ASP A 223 0.92 -10.37 17.76
N LYS A 224 -0.20 -10.44 17.05
CA LYS A 224 -0.83 -11.71 16.63
C LYS A 224 0.11 -12.59 15.81
N CYS A 225 1.01 -11.99 15.04
CA CYS A 225 2.01 -12.70 14.23
C CYS A 225 3.33 -12.97 14.99
N ASN A 226 3.44 -12.64 16.28
CA ASN A 226 4.68 -12.64 17.05
C ASN A 226 5.81 -11.81 16.39
N ALA A 227 5.45 -10.78 15.62
CA ALA A 227 6.37 -9.92 14.88
C ALA A 227 6.82 -8.72 15.75
N THR A 228 7.51 -9.01 16.85
CA THR A 228 7.88 -8.04 17.90
C THR A 228 8.66 -6.81 17.38
N ASN A 229 9.51 -6.99 16.38
CA ASN A 229 10.24 -5.88 15.75
C ASN A 229 9.30 -4.91 15.03
N SER A 230 8.35 -5.44 14.24
CA SER A 230 7.35 -4.64 13.53
C SER A 230 6.42 -3.94 14.52
N GLN A 231 5.98 -4.65 15.56
CA GLN A 231 5.16 -4.10 16.65
C GLN A 231 5.86 -2.90 17.32
N SER A 232 7.11 -3.11 17.78
CA SER A 232 7.85 -2.09 18.51
C SER A 232 8.13 -0.85 17.66
N LYS A 233 8.42 -1.04 16.36
CA LYS A 233 8.57 0.08 15.41
C LYS A 233 7.27 0.82 15.17
N ALA A 234 6.14 0.12 15.10
CA ALA A 234 4.84 0.76 14.93
C ALA A 234 4.48 1.64 16.13
N TYR A 235 4.72 1.17 17.36
CA TYR A 235 4.50 1.95 18.58
C TYR A 235 5.40 3.17 18.67
N LEU A 236 6.71 3.04 18.43
CA LEU A 236 7.61 4.20 18.37
C LEU A 236 7.19 5.20 17.29
N SER A 237 6.73 4.71 16.13
CA SER A 237 6.25 5.56 15.04
C SER A 237 5.00 6.35 15.44
N ALA A 238 4.05 5.73 16.16
CA ALA A 238 2.86 6.42 16.67
C ALA A 238 3.22 7.54 17.67
N ILE A 239 4.15 7.27 18.60
CA ILE A 239 4.64 8.27 19.56
C ILE A 239 5.30 9.46 18.84
N VAL A 240 6.15 9.19 17.85
CA VAL A 240 6.79 10.23 17.02
C VAL A 240 5.75 11.10 16.30
N ILE A 241 4.67 10.50 15.80
CA ILE A 241 3.60 11.24 15.12
C ILE A 241 2.85 12.16 16.11
N TYR A 242 2.50 11.69 17.31
CA TYR A 242 1.85 12.54 18.32
C TYR A 242 2.74 13.71 18.74
N LEU A 243 4.04 13.47 18.94
CA LEU A 243 5.00 14.54 19.23
C LEU A 243 5.11 15.55 18.09
N TYR A 244 5.11 15.08 16.84
CA TYR A 244 5.11 15.95 15.66
C TYR A 244 3.84 16.82 15.59
N ALA A 245 2.70 16.25 15.97
CA ALA A 245 1.40 16.93 16.04
C ALA A 245 1.25 17.86 17.25
N HIS A 246 2.31 18.07 18.04
CA HIS A 246 2.32 18.88 19.26
C HIS A 246 1.38 18.37 20.37
N ASP A 247 1.00 17.09 20.32
CA ASP A 247 0.14 16.48 21.33
C ASP A 247 0.98 15.60 22.27
N PHE A 248 1.73 16.27 23.15
CA PHE A 248 2.62 15.61 24.10
C PHE A 248 1.85 14.70 25.06
N LYS A 249 0.68 15.15 25.55
CA LYS A 249 -0.17 14.37 26.47
C LYS A 249 -0.59 13.06 25.83
N GLN A 250 -1.02 13.09 24.58
CA GLN A 250 -1.40 11.87 23.87
C GLN A 250 -0.18 10.99 23.54
N ALA A 251 1.00 11.59 23.27
CA ALA A 251 2.24 10.83 23.08
C ALA A 251 2.66 10.07 24.35
N GLU A 252 2.58 10.71 25.52
CA GLU A 252 2.88 10.10 26.82
C GLU A 252 1.88 9.00 27.16
N LYS A 253 0.59 9.25 26.98
CA LYS A 253 -0.46 8.23 27.13
C LYS A 253 -0.18 7.02 26.23
N CYS A 254 0.09 7.26 24.95
CA CYS A 254 0.43 6.21 24.00
C CYS A 254 1.65 5.40 24.45
N TYR A 255 2.69 6.06 24.96
CA TYR A 255 3.88 5.40 25.50
C TYR A 255 3.58 4.54 26.73
N ASN A 256 2.79 5.05 27.67
CA ASN A 256 2.40 4.34 28.89
C ASN A 256 1.59 3.07 28.56
N ASP A 257 0.64 3.18 27.63
CA ASP A 257 -0.15 2.05 27.14
C ASP A 257 0.75 1.01 26.44
N CYS A 258 1.62 1.46 25.53
CA CYS A 258 2.53 0.57 24.80
C CYS A 258 3.55 -0.10 25.73
N SER A 259 3.98 0.55 26.81
CA SER A 259 4.93 0.02 27.79
C SER A 259 4.38 -1.13 28.63
N GLN A 260 3.05 -1.33 28.63
CA GLN A 260 2.43 -2.53 29.20
C GLN A 260 2.71 -3.79 28.37
N VAL A 261 3.17 -3.63 27.12
CA VAL A 261 3.53 -4.74 26.24
C VAL A 261 4.98 -5.15 26.50
N ASP A 262 5.16 -6.35 27.03
CA ASP A 262 6.46 -6.90 27.45
C ASP A 262 7.54 -6.88 26.35
N ALA A 263 7.12 -7.16 25.11
CA ALA A 263 8.00 -7.12 23.93
C ALA A 263 8.49 -5.70 23.61
N PHE A 264 7.61 -4.70 23.75
CA PHE A 264 7.99 -3.30 23.55
C PHE A 264 8.86 -2.81 24.70
N LEU A 265 8.51 -3.11 25.96
CA LEU A 265 9.25 -2.68 27.15
C LEU A 265 10.74 -3.06 27.10
N LYS A 266 11.04 -4.25 26.55
CA LYS A 266 12.41 -4.76 26.41
C LYS A 266 13.14 -4.27 25.15
N SER A 267 12.47 -3.53 24.27
CA SER A 267 12.98 -3.15 22.95
C SER A 267 13.87 -1.89 22.98
N ASP A 268 14.74 -1.76 21.98
CA ASP A 268 15.48 -0.52 21.72
C ASP A 268 14.55 0.64 21.35
N GLN A 269 13.37 0.33 20.78
CA GLN A 269 12.35 1.32 20.44
C GLN A 269 11.75 1.97 21.69
N ASN A 270 11.50 1.21 22.76
CA ASN A 270 11.09 1.78 24.04
C ASN A 270 12.18 2.68 24.61
N ARG A 271 13.44 2.22 24.63
CA ARG A 271 14.57 3.05 25.11
C ARG A 271 14.67 4.37 24.33
N CYS A 272 14.43 4.33 23.02
CA CYS A 272 14.37 5.53 22.19
C CYS A 272 13.19 6.42 22.55
N ALA A 273 11.98 5.86 22.72
CA ALA A 273 10.78 6.59 23.08
C ALA A 273 10.89 7.26 24.45
N SER A 274 11.35 6.52 25.47
CA SER A 274 11.55 7.00 26.83
C SER A 274 12.52 8.19 26.87
N LYS A 275 13.68 8.08 26.21
CA LYS A 275 14.64 9.19 26.10
C LYS A 275 14.05 10.39 25.37
N LEU A 276 13.29 10.15 24.31
CA LEU A 276 12.68 11.21 23.53
C LEU A 276 11.67 11.99 24.38
N LEU A 277 10.78 11.30 25.10
CA LEU A 277 9.82 11.92 26.00
C LEU A 277 10.49 12.69 27.14
N ALA A 278 11.51 12.13 27.78
CA ALA A 278 12.27 12.82 28.82
C ALA A 278 12.91 14.12 28.31
N ALA A 279 13.52 14.11 27.13
CA ALA A 279 14.10 15.33 26.54
C ALA A 279 13.05 16.40 26.23
N TYR A 280 11.81 16.00 25.89
CA TYR A 280 10.68 16.93 25.75
C TYR A 280 10.24 17.51 27.09
N THR A 281 10.12 16.68 28.13
CA THR A 281 9.81 17.10 29.52
C THR A 281 10.85 18.10 30.05
N ASP A 282 12.13 17.87 29.78
CA ASP A 282 13.24 18.72 30.23
C ASP A 282 13.41 20.00 29.39
N GLY A 283 12.74 20.08 28.23
CA GLY A 283 12.94 21.14 27.26
C GLY A 283 14.30 21.11 26.55
N ASP A 284 14.98 19.96 26.51
CA ASP A 284 16.30 19.80 25.89
C ASP A 284 16.20 19.60 24.37
N VAL A 285 16.15 20.74 23.66
CA VAL A 285 16.06 20.79 22.20
C VAL A 285 17.21 20.07 21.49
N GLU A 286 18.43 20.11 22.04
CA GLU A 286 19.58 19.50 21.38
C GLU A 286 19.57 17.98 21.54
N GLU A 287 19.12 17.47 22.69
CA GLU A 287 18.93 16.05 22.89
C GLU A 287 17.79 15.48 22.04
N ILE A 288 16.67 16.21 21.89
CA ILE A 288 15.59 15.82 20.96
C ILE A 288 16.14 15.62 19.54
N LYS A 289 16.91 16.60 19.03
CA LYS A 289 17.53 16.51 17.70
C LYS A 289 18.51 15.35 17.58
N ARG A 290 19.30 15.08 18.63
CA ARG A 290 20.24 13.95 18.69
C ARG A 290 19.49 12.62 18.60
N ILE A 291 18.44 12.44 19.38
CA ILE A 291 17.63 11.21 19.41
C ILE A 291 16.90 11.02 18.07
N ALA A 292 16.37 12.09 17.47
CA ALA A 292 15.75 12.08 16.15
C ALA A 292 16.68 11.59 15.02
N GLN A 293 17.99 11.64 15.22
CA GLN A 293 19.01 11.14 14.29
C GLN A 293 19.59 9.77 14.68
N SER A 294 19.16 9.20 15.80
CA SER A 294 19.67 7.94 16.32
C SER A 294 19.26 6.73 15.47
N SER A 295 19.93 5.61 15.70
CA SER A 295 19.62 4.33 15.06
C SER A 295 18.22 3.81 15.39
N GLY A 296 17.64 4.20 16.54
CA GLY A 296 16.27 3.84 16.91
C GLY A 296 15.23 4.40 15.93
N ILE A 297 15.47 5.63 15.45
CA ILE A 297 14.62 6.32 14.47
C ILE A 297 15.01 5.93 13.04
N SER A 298 16.30 5.79 12.72
CA SER A 298 16.76 5.58 11.34
C SER A 298 16.29 4.28 10.68
N HIS A 299 15.77 3.32 11.46
CA HIS A 299 15.24 2.04 10.98
C HIS A 299 13.70 1.99 10.90
N LEU A 300 13.03 3.12 11.14
CA LEU A 300 11.59 3.29 10.94
C LEU A 300 11.25 3.51 9.47
N ASP A 301 9.95 3.57 9.15
CA ASP A 301 9.49 3.90 7.82
C ASP A 301 9.93 5.31 7.40
N HIS A 302 10.28 5.48 6.13
CA HIS A 302 10.93 6.70 5.64
C HIS A 302 10.13 7.99 5.90
N VAL A 303 8.79 7.93 5.87
CA VAL A 303 7.94 9.07 6.20
C VAL A 303 8.05 9.42 7.68
N ILE A 304 8.10 8.43 8.57
CA ILE A 304 8.28 8.65 10.01
C ILE A 304 9.66 9.23 10.30
N ILE A 305 10.71 8.74 9.64
CA ILE A 305 12.06 9.32 9.73
C ILE A 305 12.04 10.81 9.35
N LYS A 306 11.31 11.19 8.30
CA LYS A 306 11.18 12.60 7.89
C LYS A 306 10.47 13.45 8.94
N LEU A 307 9.42 12.93 9.59
CA LEU A 307 8.75 13.63 10.68
C LEU A 307 9.66 13.77 11.90
N ALA A 308 10.29 12.67 12.33
CA ALA A 308 11.21 12.65 13.46
C ALA A 308 12.34 13.67 13.30
N ARG A 309 12.94 13.78 12.11
CA ARG A 309 14.03 14.73 11.82
C ARG A 309 13.63 16.20 11.89
N LYS A 310 12.33 16.50 11.86
CA LYS A 310 11.82 17.86 12.05
C LYS A 310 11.57 18.19 13.52
N LEU A 311 11.66 17.20 14.42
CA LEU A 311 11.51 17.43 15.84
C LEU A 311 12.73 18.19 16.41
N PRO A 312 12.52 19.05 17.42
CA PRO A 312 11.21 19.40 17.97
C PRO A 312 10.43 20.35 17.05
N THR A 313 9.14 20.07 16.90
CA THR A 313 8.17 20.99 16.31
C THR A 313 7.40 21.66 17.46
N GLY A 314 7.24 22.99 17.42
CA GLY A 314 6.51 23.76 18.43
C GLY A 314 7.39 24.33 19.55
N ASP A 315 6.78 24.94 20.56
CA ASP A 315 7.48 25.56 21.69
C ASP A 315 7.73 24.53 22.81
N VAL A 316 8.94 23.95 22.80
CA VAL A 316 9.36 22.97 23.82
C VAL A 316 9.64 23.62 25.18
N SER A 317 9.90 24.94 25.20
CA SER A 317 10.26 25.64 26.44
C SER A 317 9.07 25.82 27.39
N ALA A 318 7.84 25.74 26.88
CA ALA A 318 6.61 25.78 27.67
C ALA A 318 6.44 24.55 28.60
N PHE A 319 6.98 23.39 28.23
CA PHE A 319 6.88 22.18 29.05
C PHE A 319 7.69 22.29 30.35
N LYS A 320 8.88 22.89 30.25
CA LYS A 320 9.73 23.16 31.42
C LYS A 320 9.06 24.13 32.41
N ALA A 321 8.34 25.14 31.90
CA ALA A 321 7.64 26.11 32.74
C ALA A 321 6.42 25.52 33.46
N ASN A 322 5.69 24.60 32.82
CA ASN A 322 4.56 23.93 33.46
C ASN A 322 4.99 22.91 34.52
N ASN A 323 6.05 22.14 34.30
CA ASN A 323 6.57 21.21 35.31
C ASN A 323 7.16 21.94 36.52
N ALA A 324 7.87 23.05 36.31
CA ALA A 324 8.37 23.88 37.40
C ALA A 324 7.25 24.55 38.22
N ALA A 325 6.07 24.77 37.64
CA ALA A 325 4.90 25.29 38.34
C ALA A 325 4.13 24.19 39.10
N GLU A 326 4.15 22.94 38.63
CA GLU A 326 3.56 21.80 39.35
C GLU A 326 4.45 21.28 40.49
N GLU A 327 5.78 21.43 40.40
CA GLU A 327 6.73 21.10 41.48
C GLU A 327 6.78 22.13 42.63
N ASP A 328 6.37 23.38 42.39
CA ASP A 328 6.34 24.46 43.41
C ASP A 328 5.05 24.48 44.26
N ASP A 329 4.04 23.65 43.92
CA ASP A 329 2.71 23.64 44.56
C ASP A 329 2.51 22.51 45.59
N ASP A 330 3.57 21.75 45.94
CA ASP A 330 3.55 20.77 47.03
C ASP A 330 4.36 21.30 48.23
N PRO A 331 3.81 22.19 49.08
CA PRO A 331 4.46 22.52 50.34
C PRO A 331 4.45 21.26 51.21
N LEU A 332 5.64 20.71 51.41
CA LEU A 332 5.89 19.66 52.41
C LEU A 332 5.30 20.12 53.75
N ASP A 333 4.15 19.56 54.11
CA ASP A 333 3.47 19.80 55.38
C ASP A 333 4.27 19.08 56.48
N GLU A 334 5.21 19.81 57.10
CA GLU A 334 6.09 19.30 58.17
C GLU A 334 5.35 19.03 59.50
N ASP A 335 4.03 19.11 59.57
CA ASP A 335 3.26 18.95 60.81
C ASP A 335 2.67 17.54 61.08
N ASP A 336 2.95 16.51 60.28
CA ASP A 336 2.43 15.14 60.52
C ASP A 336 3.39 14.21 61.31
N LEU A 337 4.27 14.79 62.14
CA LEU A 337 5.08 14.06 63.12
C LEU A 337 4.97 14.68 64.52
N THR A 338 3.78 14.63 65.13
CA THR A 338 3.66 14.65 66.60
C THR A 338 2.62 13.70 67.14
#